data_AF-A0A7S2IB44-F1
#
_entry.id   AF-A0A7S2IB44-F1
#
_cell.length_a   1.000
_cell.length_b   1.000
_cell.length_c   1.000
_cell.angle_alpha   90.00
_cell.angle_beta   90.00
_cell.angle_gamma   90.00
#
_symmetry.space_group_name_H-M   'P 1'
#
loop_
_entity.id
_entity.type
_entity.pdbx_description
1 polymer ?
#
loop_
_entity_poly.entity_id
_entity_poly.type
_entity_poly.pdbx_seq_one_letter_code
_entity_poly.pdbx_strand_id
1 'polypeptide(L)'
;EAAGHSWVTPRFGNFDDVWSAMLVLFEMATLEEWPHVLFRGIDAAGIDEGPVRGHAPALALFFISWILVGSLCLLNLIIGVLISTFHDIKRQEDDSSWGRGAVMTDKQREWVDVVQQLLLTKPRPRAPPPENESRWAAWCYSVATYPRFEAYVMAVIVLNTAFMAFDGYNIRPWQQVVLLQVNLASTL
;
A
#
# COMPACT_ATOMS: atom_id res chain seq x y z
N GLU A 1 29.78 37.05 -21.43
CA GLU A 1 30.35 35.75 -20.99
C GLU A 1 31.69 35.97 -20.27
N ALA A 2 31.71 36.24 -18.95
CA ALA A 2 32.97 36.49 -18.23
C ALA A 2 33.04 35.88 -16.80
N ALA A 3 32.22 34.88 -16.46
CA ALA A 3 32.24 34.29 -15.10
C ALA A 3 31.91 32.78 -15.03
N GLY A 4 32.02 32.02 -16.13
CA GLY A 4 31.74 30.57 -16.11
C GLY A 4 30.27 30.17 -15.89
N HIS A 5 29.36 31.13 -15.86
CA HIS A 5 27.92 30.89 -15.82
C HIS A 5 27.36 30.72 -17.24
N SER A 6 26.59 29.67 -17.47
CA SER A 6 25.86 29.44 -18.72
C SER A 6 24.37 29.76 -18.53
N TRP A 7 23.80 30.43 -19.53
CA TRP A 7 22.35 30.55 -19.66
C TRP A 7 21.81 29.21 -20.16
N VAL A 8 21.03 28.55 -19.32
CA VAL A 8 20.46 27.23 -19.62
C VAL A 8 18.96 27.28 -19.44
N THR A 9 18.24 26.72 -20.41
CA THR A 9 16.81 26.46 -20.29
C THR A 9 16.59 25.23 -19.38
N PRO A 10 15.43 25.16 -18.70
CA PRO A 10 15.08 23.98 -17.93
C PRO A 10 15.07 22.72 -18.79
N ARG A 11 15.73 21.65 -18.30
CA ARG A 11 15.84 20.38 -19.04
C ARG A 11 14.53 19.63 -19.22
N PHE A 12 13.56 19.86 -18.34
CA PHE A 12 12.31 19.08 -18.24
C PHE A 12 11.12 19.80 -18.90
N GLY A 13 11.38 20.76 -19.78
CA GLY A 13 10.35 21.51 -20.49
C GLY A 13 10.20 22.95 -20.01
N ASN A 14 9.51 23.75 -20.82
CA ASN A 14 9.32 25.18 -20.64
C ASN A 14 7.97 25.60 -21.26
N PHE A 15 7.64 26.89 -21.17
CA PHE A 15 6.43 27.46 -21.75
C PHE A 15 6.71 28.22 -23.05
N ASP A 16 7.80 27.89 -23.76
CA ASP A 16 8.21 28.60 -24.98
C ASP A 16 7.37 28.17 -26.20
N ASP A 17 7.01 26.87 -26.26
CA ASP A 17 6.19 26.27 -27.31
C ASP A 17 5.01 25.51 -26.72
N VAL A 18 3.90 25.42 -27.47
CA VAL A 18 2.67 24.72 -27.03
C VAL A 18 2.95 23.26 -26.65
N TRP A 19 3.78 22.55 -27.40
CA TRP A 19 4.09 21.14 -27.11
C TRP A 19 4.92 20.97 -25.84
N SER A 20 5.92 21.83 -25.64
CA SER A 20 6.73 21.86 -24.41
C SER A 20 5.86 22.19 -23.20
N ALA A 21 4.97 23.19 -23.33
CA ALA A 21 4.01 23.56 -22.30
C ALA A 21 3.03 22.41 -21.99
N MET A 22 2.55 21.68 -23.00
CA MET A 22 1.69 20.51 -22.79
C MET A 22 2.39 19.42 -21.97
N LEU A 23 3.68 19.15 -22.23
CA LEU A 23 4.46 18.19 -21.45
C LEU A 23 4.63 18.64 -20.00
N VAL A 24 4.98 19.91 -19.78
CA VAL A 24 5.10 20.48 -18.42
C VAL A 24 3.76 20.42 -17.68
N LEU A 25 2.67 20.79 -18.35
CA LEU A 25 1.33 20.75 -17.75
C LEU A 25 0.86 19.32 -17.47
N PHE A 26 1.26 18.35 -18.29
CA PHE A 26 1.01 16.92 -18.06
C PHE A 26 1.77 16.41 -16.84
N GLU A 27 3.07 16.69 -16.73
CA GLU A 27 3.90 16.35 -15.57
C GLU A 27 3.35 16.97 -14.27
N MET A 28 2.90 18.22 -14.33
CA MET A 28 2.21 18.85 -13.20
C MET A 28 0.89 18.15 -12.84
N ALA A 29 0.14 17.67 -13.83
CA ALA A 29 -1.13 16.98 -13.60
C ALA A 29 -0.95 15.56 -13.04
N THR A 30 0.20 14.91 -13.28
CA THR A 30 0.59 13.64 -12.64
C THR A 30 1.21 13.82 -11.26
N LEU A 31 1.38 15.07 -10.79
CA LEU A 31 2.01 15.44 -9.52
C LEU A 31 3.50 15.05 -9.44
N GLU A 32 4.18 14.92 -10.57
CA GLU A 32 5.63 14.66 -10.62
C GLU A 32 6.38 15.97 -10.82
N GLU A 33 7.45 16.21 -10.05
CA GLU A 33 8.36 17.37 -10.15
C GLU A 33 7.70 18.78 -10.19
N TRP A 34 6.38 18.87 -9.95
CA TRP A 34 5.59 20.09 -10.01
C TRP A 34 6.08 21.23 -9.11
N PRO A 35 6.71 21.00 -7.93
CA PRO A 35 7.26 22.10 -7.14
C PRO A 35 8.38 22.84 -7.89
N HIS A 36 9.18 22.13 -8.68
CA HIS A 36 10.25 22.76 -9.46
C HIS A 36 9.69 23.66 -10.56
N VAL A 37 8.62 23.25 -11.23
CA VAL A 37 7.92 24.08 -12.22
C VAL A 37 7.25 25.29 -11.56
N LEU A 38 6.57 25.07 -10.43
CA LEU A 38 5.96 26.12 -9.63
C LEU A 38 6.97 27.19 -9.23
N PHE A 39 8.09 26.79 -8.60
CA PHE A 39 9.09 27.74 -8.14
C PHE A 39 9.79 28.48 -9.28
N ARG A 40 10.08 27.80 -10.40
CA ARG A 40 10.61 28.48 -11.60
C ARG A 40 9.63 29.50 -12.17
N GLY A 41 8.33 29.20 -12.15
CA GLY A 41 7.30 30.13 -12.57
C GLY A 41 7.17 31.34 -11.64
N ILE A 42 7.25 31.13 -10.32
CA ILE A 42 7.22 32.22 -9.32
C ILE A 42 8.47 33.11 -9.43
N ASP A 43 9.63 32.51 -9.72
CA ASP A 43 10.89 33.22 -9.82
C ASP A 43 11.12 33.85 -11.20
N ALA A 44 10.17 33.70 -12.14
CA ALA A 44 10.25 34.31 -13.46
C ALA A 44 10.12 35.85 -13.35
N ALA A 45 11.08 36.56 -13.93
CA ALA A 45 11.14 38.03 -13.96
C ALA A 45 10.67 38.58 -15.32
N GLY A 46 11.61 39.02 -16.17
CA GLY A 46 11.35 39.49 -17.53
C GLY A 46 12.01 38.61 -18.62
N ILE A 47 11.73 38.95 -19.88
CA ILE A 47 12.43 38.35 -21.04
C ILE A 47 13.89 38.81 -21.00
N ASP A 48 14.82 37.89 -21.20
CA ASP A 48 16.28 38.10 -21.11
C ASP A 48 16.79 38.52 -19.72
N GLU A 49 15.98 38.34 -18.67
CA GLU A 49 16.37 38.55 -17.28
C GLU A 49 16.55 37.22 -16.54
N GLY A 50 17.46 37.22 -15.57
CA GLY A 50 17.67 36.06 -14.71
C GLY A 50 16.50 35.88 -13.72
N PRO A 51 16.28 34.66 -13.20
CA PRO A 51 15.22 34.43 -12.22
C PRO A 51 15.47 35.24 -10.94
N VAL A 52 14.43 35.91 -10.44
CA VAL A 52 14.45 36.67 -9.20
C VAL A 52 13.54 35.97 -8.20
N ARG A 53 14.11 35.55 -7.08
CA ARG A 53 13.40 34.76 -6.07
C ARG A 53 12.13 35.46 -5.60
N GLY A 54 10.98 34.82 -5.80
CA GLY A 54 9.67 35.33 -5.36
C GLY A 54 9.18 36.55 -6.13
N HIS A 55 9.59 36.74 -7.38
CA HIS A 55 9.19 37.90 -8.19
C HIS A 55 7.66 37.96 -8.40
N ALA A 56 7.05 36.82 -8.74
CA ALA A 56 5.64 36.71 -9.10
C ALA A 56 4.92 35.62 -8.30
N PRO A 57 4.74 35.76 -6.97
CA PRO A 57 4.10 34.74 -6.13
C PRO A 57 2.64 34.48 -6.51
N ALA A 58 1.97 35.44 -7.16
CA ALA A 58 0.59 35.28 -7.63
C ALA A 58 0.44 34.16 -8.69
N LEU A 59 1.49 33.86 -9.46
CA LEU A 59 1.48 32.77 -10.44
C LEU A 59 1.32 31.39 -9.78
N ALA A 60 1.59 31.28 -8.48
CA ALA A 60 1.31 30.05 -7.74
C ALA A 60 -0.15 29.63 -7.84
N LEU A 61 -1.10 30.59 -7.89
CA LEU A 61 -2.53 30.30 -8.00
C LEU A 61 -2.87 29.61 -9.33
N PHE A 62 -2.22 30.00 -10.43
CA PHE A 62 -2.39 29.35 -11.73
C PHE A 62 -1.97 27.87 -11.64
N PHE A 63 -0.75 27.61 -11.19
CA PHE A 63 -0.21 26.25 -11.10
C PHE A 63 -0.99 25.36 -10.11
N ILE A 64 -1.35 25.90 -8.94
CA ILE A 64 -2.14 25.16 -7.95
C ILE A 64 -3.56 24.89 -8.47
N SER A 65 -4.21 25.84 -9.13
CA SER A 65 -5.53 25.60 -9.73
C SER A 65 -5.47 24.56 -10.85
N TRP A 66 -4.43 24.59 -11.69
CA TRP A 66 -4.19 23.56 -12.70
C TRP A 66 -4.00 22.18 -12.08
N ILE A 67 -3.20 22.08 -11.00
CA ILE A 67 -3.00 20.83 -10.27
C ILE A 67 -4.32 20.32 -9.69
N LEU A 68 -5.10 21.18 -9.03
CA LEU A 68 -6.37 20.78 -8.41
C LEU A 68 -7.36 20.27 -9.46
N VAL A 69 -7.56 21.01 -10.54
CA VAL A 69 -8.50 20.62 -11.59
C VAL A 69 -7.96 19.42 -12.37
N GLY A 70 -6.70 19.48 -12.81
CA GLY A 70 -6.05 18.47 -13.64
C GLY A 70 -5.94 17.12 -12.95
N SER A 71 -5.45 17.08 -11.71
CA SER A 71 -5.29 15.81 -10.97
C SER A 71 -6.64 15.17 -10.66
N LEU A 72 -7.65 15.96 -10.26
CA LEU A 72 -9.00 15.46 -10.02
C LEU A 72 -9.65 14.97 -11.33
N CYS A 73 -9.55 15.73 -12.41
CA CYS A 73 -10.11 15.35 -13.71
C CYS A 73 -9.44 14.10 -14.28
N LEU A 74 -8.11 14.03 -14.29
CA LEU A 74 -7.38 12.87 -14.81
C LEU A 74 -7.67 11.61 -13.98
N LEU A 75 -7.59 11.71 -12.66
CA LEU A 75 -7.85 10.57 -11.79
C LEU A 75 -9.30 10.10 -11.90
N ASN A 76 -10.28 11.02 -11.86
CA ASN A 76 -11.69 10.65 -11.96
C ASN A 76 -12.05 10.10 -13.34
N LEU A 77 -11.46 10.64 -14.42
CA LEU A 77 -11.68 10.12 -15.77
C LEU A 77 -11.09 8.71 -15.93
N ILE A 78 -9.83 8.52 -15.51
CA ILE A 78 -9.15 7.22 -15.62
C ILE A 78 -9.88 6.17 -14.78
N ILE A 79 -10.22 6.47 -13.53
CA ILE A 79 -10.99 5.56 -12.67
C ILE A 79 -12.37 5.29 -13.28
N GLY A 80 -13.05 6.32 -13.79
CA GLY A 80 -14.36 6.17 -14.41
C GLY A 80 -14.34 5.22 -15.60
N VAL A 81 -13.40 5.40 -16.53
CA VAL A 81 -13.22 4.53 -17.69
C VAL A 81 -12.83 3.12 -17.25
N LEU A 82 -11.86 3.00 -16.33
CA LEU A 82 -11.37 1.71 -15.83
C LEU A 82 -12.49 0.90 -15.17
N ILE A 83 -13.28 1.51 -14.29
CA ILE A 83 -14.41 0.85 -13.64
C ILE A 83 -15.47 0.45 -14.68
N SER A 84 -15.78 1.32 -15.65
CA SER A 84 -16.73 0.98 -16.72
C SER A 84 -16.25 -0.24 -17.50
N THR A 85 -14.97 -0.27 -17.89
CA THR A 85 -14.39 -1.41 -18.62
C THR A 85 -14.42 -2.69 -17.79
N PHE A 86 -14.06 -2.65 -16.50
CA PHE A 86 -14.15 -3.83 -15.64
C PHE A 86 -15.59 -4.30 -15.42
N HIS A 87 -16.54 -3.38 -15.35
CA HIS A 87 -17.96 -3.72 -15.23
C HIS A 87 -18.50 -4.34 -16.53
N ASP A 88 -18.08 -3.84 -17.69
CA ASP A 88 -18.42 -4.41 -18.99
C ASP A 88 -17.83 -5.81 -19.18
N ILE A 89 -16.56 -6.01 -18.78
CA ILE A 89 -15.93 -7.34 -18.74
C ILE A 89 -16.76 -8.27 -17.86
N LYS A 90 -17.08 -7.85 -16.62
CA LYS A 90 -17.87 -8.64 -15.68
C LYS A 90 -19.26 -9.01 -16.21
N ARG A 91 -19.97 -8.08 -16.87
CA ARG A 91 -21.28 -8.37 -17.46
C ARG A 91 -21.22 -9.42 -18.55
N GLN A 92 -20.19 -9.35 -19.41
CA GLN A 92 -19.97 -10.35 -20.45
C GLN A 92 -19.66 -11.74 -19.85
N GLU A 93 -18.98 -11.79 -18.70
CA GLU A 93 -18.76 -13.04 -17.96
C GLU A 93 -20.07 -13.65 -17.40
N ASP A 94 -20.96 -12.82 -16.86
CA ASP A 94 -22.21 -13.27 -16.25
C ASP A 94 -23.24 -13.75 -17.30
N ASP A 95 -23.28 -13.12 -18.49
CA ASP A 95 -24.23 -13.46 -19.58
C ASP A 95 -23.78 -14.64 -20.46
N SER A 96 -22.48 -14.90 -20.56
CA SER A 96 -21.99 -16.07 -21.31
C SER A 96 -21.98 -17.30 -20.42
N SER A 97 -22.73 -18.34 -20.81
CA SER A 97 -22.68 -19.67 -20.15
C SER A 97 -21.28 -20.32 -20.19
N TRP A 98 -20.31 -19.69 -20.87
CA TRP A 98 -18.94 -20.13 -21.09
C TRP A 98 -17.86 -19.20 -20.46
N GLY A 99 -18.21 -18.18 -19.66
CA GLY A 99 -17.26 -17.09 -19.44
C GLY A 99 -17.05 -16.58 -18.02
N ARG A 100 -17.30 -17.35 -16.96
CA ARG A 100 -16.99 -16.90 -15.58
C ARG A 100 -15.47 -16.97 -15.32
N GLY A 101 -14.69 -16.00 -15.80
CA GLY A 101 -13.25 -15.87 -15.50
C GLY A 101 -12.39 -15.10 -16.51
N ALA A 102 -12.48 -13.76 -16.58
CA ALA A 102 -11.46 -12.95 -17.26
C ALA A 102 -10.21 -12.71 -16.40
N VAL A 103 -10.33 -12.82 -15.07
CA VAL A 103 -9.22 -12.52 -14.12
C VAL A 103 -8.64 -13.76 -13.44
N MET A 104 -9.37 -14.88 -13.42
CA MET A 104 -8.99 -16.08 -12.68
C MET A 104 -8.93 -17.30 -13.59
N THR A 105 -7.93 -18.14 -13.37
CA THR A 105 -7.87 -19.47 -14.01
C THR A 105 -8.93 -20.41 -13.43
N ASP A 106 -9.35 -21.42 -14.21
CA ASP A 106 -10.37 -22.40 -13.79
C ASP A 106 -10.03 -23.04 -12.42
N LYS A 107 -8.75 -23.43 -12.22
CA LYS A 107 -8.30 -24.03 -10.96
C LYS A 107 -8.37 -23.07 -9.77
N GLN A 108 -8.01 -21.80 -9.98
CA GLN A 108 -8.09 -20.79 -8.91
C GLN A 108 -9.54 -20.54 -8.51
N ARG A 109 -10.45 -20.59 -9.48
CA ARG A 109 -11.87 -20.41 -9.23
C ARG A 109 -12.48 -21.57 -8.46
N GLU A 110 -12.18 -22.82 -8.85
CA GLU A 110 -12.59 -23.99 -8.07
C GLU A 110 -12.11 -23.90 -6.62
N TRP A 111 -10.88 -23.45 -6.41
CA TRP A 111 -10.35 -23.23 -5.07
C TRP A 111 -11.12 -22.14 -4.30
N VAL A 112 -11.41 -20.99 -4.93
CA VAL A 112 -12.20 -19.92 -4.28
C VAL A 112 -13.61 -20.39 -3.94
N ASP A 113 -14.26 -21.14 -4.84
CA ASP A 113 -15.59 -21.71 -4.59
C ASP A 113 -15.57 -22.65 -3.37
N VAL A 114 -14.54 -23.50 -3.26
CA VAL A 114 -14.33 -24.36 -2.09
C VAL A 114 -14.10 -23.53 -0.82
N VAL A 115 -13.26 -22.50 -0.87
CA VAL A 115 -12.99 -21.63 0.29
C VAL A 115 -14.27 -20.92 0.74
N GLN A 116 -15.05 -20.38 -0.19
CA GLN A 116 -16.32 -19.72 0.12
C GLN A 116 -17.31 -20.70 0.77
N GLN A 117 -17.39 -21.94 0.28
CA GLN A 117 -18.19 -22.99 0.90
C GLN A 117 -17.69 -23.33 2.31
N LEU A 118 -16.37 -23.42 2.52
CA LEU A 118 -15.79 -23.70 3.82
C LEU A 118 -16.07 -22.59 4.84
N LEU A 119 -16.01 -21.31 4.42
CA LEU A 119 -16.33 -20.17 5.30
C LEU A 119 -17.78 -20.19 5.78
N LEU A 120 -18.70 -20.70 4.97
CA LEU A 120 -20.12 -20.83 5.30
C LEU A 120 -20.45 -22.13 6.05
N THR A 121 -19.52 -23.09 6.07
CA THR A 121 -19.72 -24.38 6.72
C THR A 121 -19.59 -24.22 8.23
N LYS A 122 -20.52 -24.83 8.99
CA LYS A 122 -20.45 -24.81 10.46
C LYS A 122 -19.17 -25.51 10.94
N PRO A 123 -18.48 -24.96 11.96
CA PRO A 123 -17.32 -25.61 12.53
C PRO A 123 -17.70 -26.99 13.08
N ARG A 124 -16.80 -27.96 12.90
CA ARG A 124 -17.00 -29.31 13.44
C ARG A 124 -17.14 -29.24 14.96
N PRO A 125 -18.03 -30.05 15.57
CA PRO A 125 -18.12 -30.13 17.03
C PRO A 125 -16.80 -30.63 17.61
N ARG A 126 -16.53 -30.24 18.87
CA ARG A 126 -15.33 -30.69 19.59
C ARG A 126 -15.30 -32.21 19.69
N ALA A 127 -14.12 -32.80 19.57
CA ALA A 127 -13.93 -34.24 19.72
C ALA A 127 -14.41 -34.70 21.11
N PRO A 128 -15.10 -35.86 21.19
CA PRO A 128 -15.55 -36.40 22.47
C PRO A 128 -14.36 -36.72 23.38
N PRO A 129 -14.56 -36.73 24.71
CA PRO A 129 -13.51 -37.12 25.65
C PRO A 129 -13.03 -38.56 25.38
N PRO A 130 -11.75 -38.87 25.63
CA PRO A 130 -11.23 -40.22 25.41
C PRO A 130 -11.91 -41.24 26.34
N GLU A 131 -12.54 -42.26 25.75
CA GLU A 131 -13.45 -43.18 26.45
C GLU A 131 -12.72 -44.28 27.25
N ASN A 132 -11.48 -44.62 26.90
CA ASN A 132 -10.71 -45.74 27.49
C ASN A 132 -9.22 -45.44 27.75
N GLU A 133 -8.81 -44.17 27.85
CA GLU A 133 -7.40 -43.83 27.99
C GLU A 133 -6.95 -43.62 29.46
N SER A 134 -5.63 -43.72 29.67
CA SER A 134 -4.99 -43.53 30.98
C SER A 134 -5.43 -42.24 31.69
N ARG A 135 -5.36 -42.20 33.03
CA ARG A 135 -5.69 -41.00 33.83
C ARG A 135 -4.94 -39.74 33.39
N TRP A 136 -3.75 -39.91 32.81
CA TRP A 136 -2.97 -38.84 32.20
C TRP A 136 -3.56 -38.28 30.92
N ALA A 137 -4.08 -39.12 30.03
CA ALA A 137 -4.74 -38.63 28.82
C ALA A 137 -6.02 -37.84 29.12
N ALA A 138 -6.83 -38.32 30.08
CA ALA A 138 -8.02 -37.60 30.54
C ALA A 138 -7.66 -36.25 31.20
N TRP A 139 -6.57 -36.21 31.97
CA TRP A 139 -6.06 -34.97 32.56
C TRP A 139 -5.59 -33.98 31.47
N CYS A 140 -4.79 -34.43 30.50
CA CYS A 140 -4.35 -33.59 29.37
C CYS A 140 -5.54 -33.04 28.57
N TYR A 141 -6.56 -33.86 28.29
CA TYR A 141 -7.78 -33.41 27.61
C TYR A 141 -8.53 -32.33 28.41
N SER A 142 -8.63 -32.51 29.73
CA SER A 142 -9.29 -31.53 30.61
C SER A 142 -8.57 -30.18 30.66
N VAL A 143 -7.23 -30.19 30.61
CA VAL A 143 -6.40 -28.98 30.57
C VAL A 143 -6.50 -28.29 29.20
N ALA A 144 -6.37 -29.05 28.11
CA ALA A 144 -6.39 -28.53 26.75
C ALA A 144 -7.77 -27.96 26.34
N THR A 145 -8.86 -28.52 26.89
CA THR A 145 -10.23 -28.08 26.60
C THR A 145 -10.68 -26.90 27.48
N TYR A 146 -9.86 -26.48 28.44
CA TYR A 146 -10.22 -25.43 29.39
C TYR A 146 -10.33 -24.06 28.68
N PRO A 147 -11.43 -23.29 28.85
CA PRO A 147 -11.67 -22.06 28.08
C PRO A 147 -10.66 -20.93 28.33
N ARG A 148 -9.92 -20.96 29.46
CA ARG A 148 -8.86 -19.97 29.73
C ARG A 148 -7.49 -20.39 29.22
N PHE A 149 -7.32 -21.67 28.84
CA PHE A 149 -6.05 -22.17 28.32
C PHE A 149 -5.69 -21.46 27.01
N GLU A 150 -6.67 -21.26 26.12
CA GLU A 150 -6.48 -20.53 24.86
C GLU A 150 -6.06 -19.07 25.08
N ALA A 151 -6.69 -18.36 26.03
CA ALA A 151 -6.31 -17.00 26.38
C ALA A 151 -4.90 -16.91 26.98
N TYR A 152 -4.50 -17.90 27.78
CA TYR A 152 -3.14 -18.01 28.31
C TYR A 152 -2.11 -18.19 27.19
N VAL A 153 -2.35 -19.12 26.25
CA VAL A 153 -1.47 -19.33 25.09
C VAL A 153 -1.38 -18.06 24.23
N MET A 154 -2.51 -17.41 23.97
CA MET A 154 -2.54 -16.13 23.24
C MET A 154 -1.70 -15.05 23.92
N ALA A 155 -1.79 -14.93 25.25
CA ALA A 155 -1.00 -13.97 26.02
C ALA A 155 0.50 -14.24 25.91
N VAL A 156 0.92 -15.51 25.96
CA VAL A 156 2.33 -15.91 25.78
C VAL A 156 2.83 -15.55 24.37
N ILE A 157 2.04 -15.80 23.32
CA ILE A 157 2.40 -15.44 21.94
C ILE A 157 2.55 -13.93 21.76
N VAL A 158 1.60 -13.15 22.28
CA VAL A 158 1.63 -11.68 22.19
C VAL A 158 2.83 -11.12 22.97
N LEU A 159 3.10 -11.65 24.16
CA LEU A 159 4.26 -11.28 24.96
C LEU A 159 5.58 -11.58 24.22
N ASN A 160 5.70 -12.77 23.62
CA ASN A 160 6.88 -13.14 22.82
C ASN A 160 7.05 -12.22 21.59
N THR A 161 5.96 -11.87 20.91
CA THR A 161 5.98 -10.92 19.79
C THR A 161 6.39 -9.51 20.22
N ALA A 162 5.91 -9.06 21.39
CA ALA A 162 6.31 -7.79 21.96
C ALA A 162 7.80 -7.77 22.33
N PHE A 163 8.34 -8.87 22.86
CA PHE A 163 9.77 -9.02 23.10
C PHE A 163 10.58 -8.92 21.81
N MET A 164 10.17 -9.60 20.74
CA MET A 164 10.82 -9.47 19.42
C MET A 164 10.76 -8.04 18.87
N ALA A 165 9.70 -7.28 19.14
CA ALA A 165 9.56 -5.89 18.69
C ALA A 165 10.52 -4.91 19.40
N PHE A 166 11.12 -5.29 20.53
CA PHE A 166 12.15 -4.49 21.19
C PHE A 166 13.55 -4.65 20.56
N ASP A 167 13.69 -5.49 19.53
CA ASP A 167 14.92 -5.57 18.73
C ASP A 167 15.06 -4.32 17.84
N GLY A 168 16.08 -3.50 18.09
CA GLY A 168 16.33 -2.22 17.43
C GLY A 168 17.81 -1.94 17.17
N TYR A 169 18.11 -0.83 16.50
CA TYR A 169 19.50 -0.48 16.20
C TYR A 169 20.24 -0.02 17.48
N ASN A 170 21.44 -0.57 17.72
CA ASN A 170 22.33 -0.26 18.84
C ASN A 170 21.94 -0.85 20.21
N ILE A 171 21.51 -2.11 20.24
CA ILE A 171 21.20 -2.85 21.48
C ILE A 171 22.47 -3.28 22.22
N ARG A 172 22.43 -3.22 23.56
CA ARG A 172 23.54 -3.66 24.41
C ARG A 172 23.67 -5.19 24.40
N PRO A 173 24.89 -5.75 24.52
CA PRO A 173 25.11 -7.20 24.43
C PRO A 173 24.26 -8.04 25.40
N TRP A 174 23.99 -7.55 26.61
CA TRP A 174 23.16 -8.26 27.59
C TRP A 174 21.67 -8.30 27.21
N GLN A 175 21.17 -7.27 26.53
CA GLN A 175 19.79 -7.24 26.04
C GLN A 175 19.60 -8.27 24.92
N GLN A 176 20.60 -8.46 24.05
CA GLN A 176 20.60 -9.52 23.03
C GLN A 176 20.56 -10.92 23.65
N VAL A 177 21.33 -11.17 24.72
CA VAL A 177 21.32 -12.48 25.42
C VAL A 177 19.97 -12.75 26.06
N VAL A 178 19.35 -11.74 26.70
CA VAL A 178 18.01 -11.87 27.30
C VAL A 178 16.95 -12.15 26.24
N LEU A 179 16.95 -11.40 25.13
CA LEU A 179 16.04 -11.62 24.00
C LEU A 179 16.18 -13.06 23.44
N LEU A 180 17.41 -13.54 23.31
CA LEU A 180 17.69 -14.89 22.82
C LEU A 180 17.18 -15.97 23.77
N GLN A 181 17.36 -15.79 25.09
CA GLN A 181 16.85 -16.75 26.08
C GLN A 181 15.33 -16.76 26.16
N VAL A 182 14.67 -15.61 26.06
CA VAL A 182 13.20 -15.51 26.06
C VAL A 182 12.60 -16.17 24.81
N ASN A 183 13.21 -15.97 23.64
CA ASN A 183 12.77 -16.62 22.41
C ASN A 183 12.96 -18.15 22.50
N LEU A 184 14.09 -18.63 23.01
CA LEU A 184 14.35 -20.06 23.22
C LEU A 184 13.37 -20.70 24.20
N ALA A 185 13.09 -20.01 25.31
CA ALA A 185 12.12 -20.48 26.32
C ALA A 185 10.68 -20.49 25.80
N SER A 186 10.34 -19.62 24.85
CA SER A 186 9.01 -19.57 24.22
C SER A 186 8.82 -20.60 23.11
N THR A 187 9.93 -21.15 22.58
CA THR A 187 9.91 -22.23 21.57
C THR A 187 9.91 -23.65 22.15
N LEU A 188 10.26 -23.81 23.43
CA LEU A 188 10.28 -25.08 24.18
C LEU A 188 8.96 -25.31 24.92
#